data_AF-A0A5B8YY46-F1
#
_entry.id   AF-A0A5B8YY46-F1
#
_cell.length_a   1.000
_cell.length_b   1.000
_cell.length_c   1.000
_cell.angle_alpha   90.00
_cell.angle_beta   90.00
_cell.angle_gamma   90.00
#
_symmetry.space_group_name_H-M   'P 1'
#
loop_
_entity.id
_entity.type
_entity.pdbx_description
1 polymer ?
#
loop_
_entity_poly.entity_id
_entity_poly.type
_entity_poly.pdbx_seq_one_letter_code
_entity_poly.pdbx_strand_id
1 'polypeptide(L)'
;PNGTIRNILGGTVFREPIIVSNIPRIVPQWHNPIVVGRHAFGDQYRATDAVLKPGKLQLVHTPADGSAPTTLDVYDFKGDGVGLAMYNTKESIEGFAKSCFQYALMRKYPLVLTTKNTILKQYDGMFLQTFQRMYDEQYKADFEKAGITYNHRLIDDQVAQMIKGEGGFVWACKNYDGDVQSDIVAQGFGSLGLMTSVLMCPDGKTIEAEAAHGTVTRHYRQHQQGKETSTNSV
;
A
#
# COMPACT_ATOMS: atom_id res chain seq x y z
N PRO A 1 -16.42 7.61 -1.98
CA PRO A 1 -16.72 6.58 -3.02
C PRO A 1 -15.69 5.44 -3.04
N ASN A 2 -14.41 5.75 -3.28
CA ASN A 2 -13.35 4.75 -3.44
C ASN A 2 -13.23 3.81 -2.24
N GLY A 3 -13.25 4.36 -1.02
CA GLY A 3 -13.24 3.55 0.22
C GLY A 3 -14.39 2.55 0.26
N THR A 4 -15.62 2.96 -0.07
CA THR A 4 -16.79 2.06 -0.13
C THR A 4 -16.63 0.96 -1.18
N ILE A 5 -16.22 1.31 -2.39
CA ILE A 5 -16.02 0.33 -3.49
C ILE A 5 -14.94 -0.69 -3.10
N ARG A 6 -13.78 -0.21 -2.64
CA ARG A 6 -12.66 -1.07 -2.18
C ARG A 6 -13.04 -1.92 -0.98
N ASN A 7 -13.90 -1.42 -0.09
CA ASN A 7 -14.41 -2.20 1.03
C ASN A 7 -15.31 -3.36 0.59
N ILE A 8 -16.06 -3.19 -0.52
CA ILE A 8 -16.95 -4.22 -1.07
C ILE A 8 -16.17 -5.22 -1.92
N LEU A 9 -15.33 -4.71 -2.83
CA LEU A 9 -14.56 -5.54 -3.75
C LEU A 9 -13.37 -6.24 -3.07
N GLY A 10 -12.82 -5.63 -2.02
CA GLY A 10 -11.51 -5.98 -1.51
C GLY A 10 -10.41 -5.73 -2.54
N GLY A 11 -9.23 -6.30 -2.30
CA GLY A 11 -8.15 -6.34 -3.29
C GLY A 11 -7.04 -5.32 -3.08
N THR A 12 -6.22 -5.19 -4.13
CA THR A 12 -4.95 -4.46 -4.13
C THR A 12 -4.97 -3.39 -5.19
N VAL A 13 -4.63 -2.14 -4.85
CA VAL A 13 -4.53 -1.06 -5.83
C VAL A 13 -3.12 -1.01 -6.37
N PHE A 14 -2.94 -1.33 -7.65
CA PHE A 14 -1.68 -1.20 -8.35
C PHE A 14 -1.60 0.17 -9.03
N ARG A 15 -0.56 0.93 -8.69
CA ARG A 15 -0.24 2.21 -9.29
C ARG A 15 1.06 2.10 -10.07
N GLU A 16 1.00 2.44 -11.35
CA GLU A 16 2.15 2.39 -12.25
C GLU A 16 2.28 3.65 -13.12
N PRO A 17 3.50 4.22 -13.24
CA PRO A 17 3.72 5.40 -14.05
C PRO A 17 3.59 5.12 -15.55
N ILE A 18 3.00 6.09 -16.27
CA ILE A 18 2.98 6.16 -17.72
C ILE A 18 4.27 6.84 -18.18
N ILE A 19 5.19 6.07 -18.75
CA ILE A 19 6.50 6.57 -19.17
C ILE A 19 6.40 7.23 -20.55
N VAL A 20 6.77 8.50 -20.64
CA VAL A 20 6.86 9.25 -21.89
C VAL A 20 8.32 9.64 -22.12
N SER A 21 8.88 9.31 -23.28
CA SER A 21 10.32 9.41 -23.56
C SER A 21 10.90 10.83 -23.47
N ASN A 22 10.09 11.86 -23.70
CA ASN A 22 10.49 13.27 -23.65
C ASN A 22 10.15 13.97 -22.33
N ILE A 23 9.59 13.27 -21.34
CA ILE A 23 9.34 13.82 -20.01
C ILE A 23 10.50 13.42 -19.09
N PRO A 24 11.30 14.39 -18.60
CA PRO A 24 12.39 14.09 -17.69
C PRO A 24 11.85 13.60 -16.34
N ARG A 25 12.54 12.63 -15.76
CA ARG A 25 12.23 12.08 -14.44
C ARG A 25 12.96 12.91 -13.38
N ILE A 26 12.34 13.09 -12.20
CA ILE A 26 12.99 13.79 -11.08
C ILE A 26 14.13 12.96 -10.51
N VAL A 27 13.97 11.63 -10.51
CA VAL A 27 15.03 10.67 -10.20
C VAL A 27 15.55 10.10 -11.53
N PRO A 28 16.67 10.61 -12.08
CA PRO A 28 17.04 10.34 -13.48
C PRO A 28 17.39 8.88 -13.78
N GLN A 29 17.91 8.15 -12.80
CA GLN A 29 18.28 6.75 -12.95
C GLN A 29 17.10 5.77 -12.97
N TRP A 30 15.89 6.20 -12.61
CA TRP A 30 14.72 5.34 -12.75
C TRP A 30 14.47 5.15 -14.23
N HIS A 31 14.90 4.03 -14.82
CA HIS A 31 14.72 3.72 -16.24
C HIS A 31 13.48 2.86 -16.46
N ASN A 32 13.18 1.97 -15.52
CA ASN A 32 12.06 1.04 -15.53
C ASN A 32 10.95 1.50 -14.56
N PRO A 33 9.67 1.20 -14.83
CA PRO A 33 8.57 1.60 -13.95
C PRO A 33 8.70 0.94 -12.56
N ILE A 34 8.30 1.69 -11.53
CA ILE A 34 8.11 1.16 -10.18
C ILE A 34 6.60 1.00 -10.00
N VAL A 35 6.14 -0.22 -9.76
CA VAL A 35 4.71 -0.49 -9.57
C VAL A 35 4.43 -0.59 -8.07
N VAL A 36 3.59 0.29 -7.53
CA VAL A 36 3.20 0.23 -6.12
C VAL A 36 1.89 -0.56 -5.99
N GLY A 37 1.95 -1.72 -5.35
CA GLY A 37 0.78 -2.48 -4.94
C GLY A 37 0.37 -2.11 -3.52
N ARG A 38 -0.68 -1.31 -3.36
CA ARG A 38 -1.20 -0.84 -2.06
C ARG A 38 -2.24 -1.81 -1.51
N HIS A 39 -2.02 -2.28 -0.28
CA HIS A 39 -3.03 -3.02 0.49
C HIS A 39 -4.17 -2.09 0.94
N ALA A 40 -5.28 -2.07 0.19
CA ALA A 40 -6.35 -1.08 0.40
C ALA A 40 -7.37 -1.50 1.49
N PHE A 41 -6.90 -2.03 2.62
CA PHE A 41 -7.75 -2.49 3.72
C PHE A 41 -7.09 -2.25 5.09
N GLY A 42 -7.91 -1.97 6.10
CA GLY A 42 -7.47 -1.91 7.50
C GLY A 42 -6.47 -0.79 7.80
N ASP A 43 -5.64 -1.04 8.80
CA ASP A 43 -4.61 -0.13 9.31
C ASP A 43 -5.19 1.26 9.66
N GLN A 44 -4.43 2.35 9.44
CA GLN A 44 -4.85 3.72 9.76
C GLN A 44 -6.20 4.12 9.12
N TYR A 45 -6.58 3.49 7.99
CA TYR A 45 -7.78 3.83 7.22
C TYR A 45 -9.05 3.22 7.81
N ARG A 46 -8.92 2.38 8.84
CA ARG A 46 -10.03 1.84 9.65
C ARG A 46 -9.69 1.87 11.14
N ALA A 47 -8.85 2.82 11.55
CA ALA A 47 -8.51 3.01 12.94
C ALA A 47 -9.67 3.67 13.70
N THR A 48 -9.64 3.53 15.02
CA THR A 48 -10.43 4.35 15.95
C THR A 48 -9.45 5.12 16.82
N ASP A 49 -9.60 6.43 16.86
CA ASP A 49 -8.72 7.35 17.58
C ASP A 49 -9.52 8.31 18.48
N ALA A 50 -8.85 8.81 19.53
CA ALA A 50 -9.46 9.72 20.49
C ALA A 50 -8.42 10.61 21.18
N VAL A 51 -8.86 11.79 21.62
CA VAL A 51 -8.16 12.60 22.63
C VAL A 51 -8.50 12.03 24.01
N LEU A 52 -7.46 11.80 24.82
CA LEU A 52 -7.55 11.13 26.13
C LEU A 52 -7.12 12.07 27.25
N LYS A 53 -7.84 12.04 28.36
CA LYS A 53 -7.46 12.67 29.63
C LYS A 53 -6.55 11.74 30.45
N PRO A 54 -5.94 12.20 31.57
CA PRO A 54 -5.14 11.33 32.43
C PRO A 54 -5.85 10.02 32.78
N GLY A 55 -5.16 8.90 32.64
CA GLY A 55 -5.74 7.57 32.82
C GLY A 55 -5.01 6.47 32.04
N LYS A 56 -5.44 5.23 32.26
CA LYS A 56 -4.84 4.04 31.65
C LYS A 56 -5.49 3.74 30.30
N LEU A 57 -4.68 3.63 29.25
CA LEU A 57 -5.08 3.12 27.94
C LEU A 57 -4.71 1.64 27.84
N GLN A 58 -5.71 0.82 27.52
CA GLN A 58 -5.58 -0.63 27.37
C GLN A 58 -6.27 -1.07 26.07
N LEU A 59 -5.74 -2.13 25.45
CA LEU A 59 -6.41 -2.85 24.37
C LEU A 59 -7.04 -4.12 24.95
N VAL A 60 -8.35 -4.28 24.77
CA VAL A 60 -9.09 -5.44 25.28
C VAL A 60 -9.64 -6.24 24.12
N HIS A 61 -9.32 -7.53 24.06
CA HIS A 61 -9.88 -8.48 23.11
C HIS A 61 -10.73 -9.51 23.86
N THR A 62 -12.03 -9.56 23.54
CA THR A 62 -12.99 -10.51 24.09
C THR A 62 -13.25 -11.61 23.05
N PRO A 63 -12.76 -12.84 23.28
CA PRO A 63 -12.97 -13.95 22.36
C PRO A 63 -14.44 -14.33 22.20
N ALA A 64 -14.84 -14.67 20.97
CA ALA A 64 -16.22 -15.09 20.67
C ALA A 64 -16.57 -16.48 21.22
N ASP A 65 -15.57 -17.30 21.55
CA ASP A 65 -15.74 -18.64 22.14
C ASP A 65 -16.04 -18.59 23.66
N GLY A 66 -16.13 -17.40 24.24
CA GLY A 66 -16.40 -17.19 25.66
C GLY A 66 -15.18 -17.40 26.57
N SER A 67 -13.98 -17.63 26.02
CA SER A 67 -12.75 -17.66 26.81
C SER A 67 -12.42 -16.27 27.40
N ALA A 68 -11.52 -16.25 28.40
CA ALA A 68 -11.23 -15.04 29.16
C ALA A 68 -10.70 -13.90 28.26
N PRO A 69 -11.18 -12.66 28.41
CA PRO A 69 -10.64 -11.52 27.68
C PRO A 69 -9.15 -11.33 27.90
N THR A 70 -8.44 -10.96 26.84
CA THR A 70 -7.04 -10.52 26.94
C THR A 70 -7.00 -9.01 27.06
N THR A 71 -6.29 -8.51 28.08
CA THR A 71 -6.07 -7.08 28.31
C THR A 71 -4.59 -6.77 28.15
N LEU A 72 -4.26 -5.88 27.22
CA LEU A 72 -2.90 -5.42 26.96
C LEU A 72 -2.77 -3.96 27.37
N ASP A 73 -1.84 -3.68 28.28
CA ASP A 73 -1.53 -2.32 28.71
C ASP A 73 -0.77 -1.59 27.61
N VAL A 74 -1.28 -0.44 27.18
CA VAL A 74 -0.65 0.40 26.16
C VAL A 74 0.14 1.52 26.81
N TYR A 75 -0.52 2.34 27.63
CA TYR A 75 0.12 3.48 28.31
C TYR A 75 -0.70 3.98 29.51
N ASP A 76 -0.05 4.66 30.45
CA ASP A 76 -0.67 5.36 31.59
C ASP A 76 -0.42 6.86 31.44
N PHE A 77 -1.45 7.57 30.96
CA PHE A 77 -1.42 9.01 30.69
C PHE A 77 -1.40 9.80 31.99
N LYS A 78 -0.37 10.62 32.18
CA LYS A 78 -0.27 11.59 33.29
C LYS A 78 -0.87 12.96 32.97
N GLY A 79 -1.13 13.23 31.69
CA GLY A 79 -1.70 14.45 31.14
C GLY A 79 -2.57 14.14 29.93
N ASP A 80 -3.11 15.17 29.30
CA ASP A 80 -3.85 15.03 28.04
C ASP A 80 -2.97 14.40 26.95
N GLY A 81 -3.54 13.53 26.12
CA GLY A 81 -2.84 12.86 25.04
C GLY A 81 -3.80 12.35 23.96
N VAL A 82 -3.28 11.51 23.07
CA VAL A 82 -4.06 10.84 22.03
C VAL A 82 -3.77 9.35 22.04
N GLY A 83 -4.77 8.55 21.68
CA GLY A 83 -4.65 7.11 21.51
C GLY A 83 -5.34 6.68 20.23
N LEU A 84 -4.85 5.58 19.64
CA LEU A 84 -5.49 4.95 18.51
C LEU A 84 -5.38 3.43 18.60
N ALA A 85 -6.33 2.74 17.99
CA ALA A 85 -6.26 1.31 17.71
C ALA A 85 -6.57 1.07 16.23
N MET A 86 -5.84 0.16 15.61
CA MET A 86 -6.05 -0.27 14.23
C MET A 86 -5.96 -1.79 14.12
N TYR A 87 -6.47 -2.35 13.03
CA TYR A 87 -6.49 -3.78 12.81
C TYR A 87 -6.31 -4.13 11.34
N ASN A 88 -5.95 -5.38 11.11
CA ASN A 88 -6.01 -6.02 9.81
C ASN A 88 -6.50 -7.47 9.99
N THR A 89 -6.77 -8.18 8.90
CA THR A 89 -7.22 -9.57 8.94
C THR A 89 -6.30 -10.46 8.12
N LYS A 90 -6.11 -11.70 8.57
CA LYS A 90 -5.31 -12.68 7.83
C LYS A 90 -5.84 -12.89 6.40
N GLU A 91 -7.16 -13.01 6.25
CA GLU A 91 -7.83 -13.14 4.94
C GLU A 91 -7.47 -11.99 4.00
N SER A 92 -7.51 -10.74 4.48
CA SER A 92 -7.17 -9.57 3.67
C SER A 92 -5.69 -9.54 3.28
N ILE A 93 -4.80 -9.93 4.20
CA ILE A 93 -3.35 -10.02 3.94
C ILE A 93 -3.04 -11.12 2.92
N GLU A 94 -3.70 -12.28 2.99
CA GLU A 94 -3.55 -13.37 2.02
C GLU A 94 -4.04 -12.95 0.62
N GLY A 95 -5.19 -12.26 0.55
CA GLY A 95 -5.70 -11.68 -0.69
C GLY A 95 -4.72 -10.67 -1.31
N PHE A 96 -4.16 -9.79 -0.48
CA PHE A 96 -3.13 -8.84 -0.90
C PHE A 96 -1.87 -9.54 -1.44
N ALA A 97 -1.34 -10.51 -0.70
CA ALA A 97 -0.18 -11.30 -1.11
C ALA A 97 -0.40 -11.98 -2.46
N LYS A 98 -1.54 -12.66 -2.61
CA LYS A 98 -1.94 -13.31 -3.85
C LYS A 98 -1.95 -12.34 -5.04
N SER A 99 -2.63 -11.20 -4.91
CA SER A 99 -2.66 -10.19 -5.98
C SER A 99 -1.26 -9.70 -6.34
N CYS A 100 -0.39 -9.45 -5.36
CA CYS A 100 0.99 -9.00 -5.60
C CYS A 100 1.84 -10.05 -6.33
N PHE A 101 1.77 -11.32 -5.94
CA PHE A 101 2.51 -12.40 -6.62
C PHE A 101 2.03 -12.58 -8.06
N GLN A 102 0.72 -12.61 -8.28
CA GLN A 102 0.14 -12.75 -9.62
C GLN A 102 0.50 -11.57 -10.52
N TYR A 103 0.46 -10.34 -9.98
CA TYR A 103 0.83 -9.15 -10.73
C TYR A 103 2.33 -9.15 -11.08
N ALA A 104 3.20 -9.53 -10.14
CA ALA A 104 4.64 -9.65 -10.38
C ALA A 104 4.97 -10.67 -11.47
N LEU A 105 4.32 -11.84 -11.47
CA LEU A 105 4.45 -12.85 -12.52
C LEU A 105 3.97 -12.36 -13.88
N MET A 106 2.80 -11.70 -13.93
CA MET A 106 2.26 -11.09 -15.15
C MET A 106 3.23 -10.08 -15.75
N ARG A 107 3.86 -9.26 -14.90
CA ARG A 107 4.83 -8.24 -15.30
C ARG A 107 6.24 -8.74 -15.51
N LYS A 108 6.52 -9.98 -15.08
CA LYS A 108 7.87 -10.54 -14.98
C LYS A 108 8.84 -9.61 -14.25
N TYR A 109 8.36 -9.02 -13.16
CA TYR A 109 9.13 -8.13 -12.30
C TYR A 109 9.36 -8.77 -10.93
N PRO A 110 10.52 -8.57 -10.29
CA PRO A 110 10.72 -8.97 -8.90
C PRO A 110 9.72 -8.25 -7.98
N LEU A 111 9.34 -8.94 -6.90
CA LEU A 111 8.41 -8.45 -5.88
C LEU A 111 9.15 -8.13 -4.58
N VAL A 112 8.87 -6.95 -4.02
CA VAL A 112 9.37 -6.54 -2.72
C VAL A 112 8.20 -6.22 -1.79
N LEU A 113 8.09 -6.92 -0.66
CA LEU A 113 7.22 -6.54 0.45
C LEU A 113 8.00 -5.66 1.45
N THR A 114 7.38 -4.57 1.91
CA THR A 114 7.95 -3.76 2.98
C THR A 114 7.10 -3.70 4.23
N THR A 115 7.77 -3.71 5.38
CA THR A 115 7.15 -3.54 6.71
C THR A 115 8.11 -2.86 7.69
N LYS A 116 7.66 -2.64 8.93
CA LYS A 116 8.51 -2.34 10.09
C LYS A 116 8.43 -3.44 11.17
N ASN A 117 8.52 -4.71 10.78
CA ASN A 117 8.38 -5.88 11.65
C ASN A 117 9.41 -5.98 12.80
N THR A 118 10.55 -5.28 12.74
CA THR A 118 11.47 -5.19 13.87
C THR A 118 10.88 -4.41 15.06
N ILE A 119 9.94 -3.50 14.78
CA ILE A 119 9.20 -2.71 15.78
C ILE A 119 7.83 -3.33 16.03
N LEU A 120 7.04 -3.52 14.97
CA LEU A 120 5.69 -4.11 15.04
C LEU A 120 5.76 -5.63 14.89
N LYS A 121 6.40 -6.30 15.85
CA LYS A 121 6.75 -7.73 15.77
C LYS A 121 5.58 -8.66 15.43
N GLN A 122 4.41 -8.44 16.06
CA GLN A 122 3.24 -9.27 15.81
C GLN A 122 2.43 -8.78 14.61
N TYR A 123 2.16 -7.46 14.53
CA TYR A 123 1.30 -6.88 13.50
C TYR A 123 1.94 -7.00 12.11
N ASP A 124 3.15 -6.47 11.94
CA ASP A 124 3.88 -6.53 10.68
C ASP A 124 4.52 -7.90 10.45
N GLY A 125 4.78 -8.64 11.54
CA GLY A 125 5.21 -10.04 11.45
C GLY A 125 4.16 -10.92 10.76
N MET A 126 2.87 -10.67 10.96
CA MET A 126 1.81 -11.41 10.27
C MET A 126 1.85 -11.20 8.75
N PHE A 127 2.14 -9.98 8.27
CA PHE A 127 2.34 -9.71 6.84
C PHE A 127 3.52 -10.50 6.28
N LEU A 128 4.68 -10.36 6.93
CA LEU A 128 5.91 -11.05 6.52
C LEU A 128 5.72 -12.56 6.46
N GLN A 129 5.21 -13.17 7.53
CA GLN A 129 5.03 -14.61 7.63
C GLN A 129 4.01 -15.12 6.59
N THR A 130 2.93 -14.36 6.34
CA THR A 130 1.92 -14.72 5.35
C THR A 130 2.49 -14.72 3.94
N PHE A 131 3.17 -13.64 3.54
CA PHE A 131 3.79 -13.58 2.22
C PHE A 131 4.87 -14.64 2.04
N GLN A 132 5.73 -14.84 3.04
CA GLN A 132 6.81 -15.84 2.96
C GLN A 132 6.24 -17.25 2.79
N ARG A 133 5.27 -17.64 3.63
CA ARG A 133 4.60 -18.94 3.53
C ARG A 133 3.96 -19.14 2.15
N MET A 134 3.20 -18.16 1.66
CA MET A 134 2.55 -18.26 0.36
C MET A 134 3.56 -18.35 -0.78
N TYR A 135 4.66 -17.59 -0.72
CA TYR A 135 5.74 -17.71 -1.69
C TYR A 135 6.30 -19.12 -1.74
N ASP A 136 6.72 -19.65 -0.59
CA ASP A 136 7.35 -20.97 -0.49
C ASP A 136 6.41 -22.11 -0.91
N GLU A 137 5.13 -22.03 -0.52
CA GLU A 137 4.13 -23.06 -0.80
C GLU A 137 3.56 -23.02 -2.23
N GLN A 138 3.44 -21.83 -2.83
CA GLN A 138 2.60 -21.65 -4.03
C GLN A 138 3.28 -20.95 -5.22
N TYR A 139 4.23 -20.03 -4.99
CA TYR A 139 4.71 -19.14 -6.05
C TYR A 139 6.19 -19.32 -6.41
N LYS A 140 6.99 -19.94 -5.54
CA LYS A 140 8.45 -20.05 -5.71
C LYS A 140 8.83 -20.68 -7.05
N ALA A 141 8.19 -21.80 -7.43
CA ALA A 141 8.48 -22.49 -8.69
C ALA A 141 8.17 -21.61 -9.92
N ASP A 142 7.08 -20.87 -9.89
CA ASP A 142 6.70 -19.97 -11.00
C ASP A 142 7.61 -18.75 -11.08
N PHE A 143 8.04 -18.21 -9.94
CA PHE A 143 9.01 -17.11 -9.87
C PHE A 143 10.38 -17.53 -10.42
N GLU A 144 10.87 -18.71 -10.02
CA GLU A 144 12.12 -19.29 -10.53
C GLU A 144 12.04 -19.53 -12.04
N LYS A 145 10.93 -20.09 -12.53
CA LYS A 145 10.69 -20.29 -13.98
C LYS A 145 10.65 -18.97 -14.75
N ALA A 146 10.14 -17.90 -14.14
CA ALA A 146 10.09 -16.57 -14.74
C ALA A 146 11.40 -15.78 -14.58
N GLY A 147 12.37 -16.28 -13.81
CA GLY A 147 13.64 -15.60 -13.56
C GLY A 147 13.53 -14.35 -12.67
N ILE A 148 12.51 -14.30 -11.80
CA ILE A 148 12.25 -13.18 -10.88
C ILE A 148 12.31 -13.65 -9.42
N THR A 149 12.39 -12.69 -8.50
CA THR A 149 12.53 -12.98 -7.06
C THR A 149 11.44 -12.31 -6.24
N TYR A 150 11.16 -12.89 -5.07
CA TYR A 150 10.42 -12.24 -4.00
C TYR A 150 11.37 -12.02 -2.82
N ASN A 151 11.34 -10.82 -2.24
CA ASN A 151 12.06 -10.53 -1.00
C ASN A 151 11.24 -9.63 -0.07
N HIS A 152 11.50 -9.76 1.22
CA HIS A 152 11.05 -8.79 2.22
C HIS A 152 12.17 -7.80 2.54
N ARG A 153 11.81 -6.54 2.79
CA ARG A 153 12.71 -5.51 3.31
C ARG A 153 12.04 -4.68 4.40
N LEU A 154 12.87 -4.08 5.25
CA LEU A 154 12.40 -3.00 6.10
C LEU A 154 12.09 -1.76 5.25
N ILE A 155 11.01 -1.06 5.57
CA ILE A 155 10.51 0.07 4.77
C ILE A 155 11.58 1.18 4.58
N ASP A 156 12.39 1.45 5.59
CA ASP A 156 13.48 2.42 5.57
C ASP A 156 14.65 2.02 4.65
N ASP A 157 14.99 0.73 4.59
CA ASP A 157 15.96 0.26 3.59
C ASP A 157 15.37 0.36 2.18
N GLN A 158 14.13 -0.08 1.98
CA GLN A 158 13.54 -0.10 0.65
C GLN A 158 13.38 1.29 0.04
N VAL A 159 13.00 2.32 0.80
CA VAL A 159 12.93 3.69 0.26
C VAL A 159 14.32 4.17 -0.19
N ALA A 160 15.39 3.79 0.52
CA ALA A 160 16.76 4.11 0.13
C ALA A 160 17.22 3.34 -1.12
N GLN A 161 16.86 2.04 -1.22
CA GLN A 161 17.14 1.22 -2.40
C GLN A 161 16.38 1.72 -3.63
N MET A 162 15.11 2.10 -3.46
CA MET A 162 14.27 2.65 -4.51
C MET A 162 14.94 3.86 -5.16
N ILE A 163 15.39 4.83 -4.36
CA ILE A 163 16.02 6.05 -4.87
C ILE A 163 17.34 5.74 -5.61
N LYS A 164 18.12 4.75 -5.15
CA LYS A 164 19.41 4.39 -5.77
C LYS A 164 19.28 3.51 -7.01
N GLY A 165 18.23 2.69 -7.09
CA GLY A 165 18.02 1.72 -8.15
C GLY A 165 17.46 2.31 -9.42
N GLU A 166 17.21 1.44 -10.40
CA GLU A 166 16.74 1.81 -11.74
C GLU A 166 15.22 1.59 -11.95
N GLY A 167 14.50 1.26 -10.87
CA GLY A 167 13.11 0.81 -10.93
C GLY A 167 12.97 -0.66 -11.37
N GLY A 168 11.84 -1.02 -11.98
CA GLY A 168 11.64 -2.36 -12.56
C GLY A 168 11.24 -3.43 -11.55
N PHE A 169 10.42 -3.08 -10.58
CA PHE A 169 9.93 -4.00 -9.55
C PHE A 169 8.48 -3.70 -9.15
N VAL A 170 7.82 -4.70 -8.59
CA VAL A 170 6.54 -4.53 -7.88
C VAL A 170 6.85 -4.32 -6.41
N TRP A 171 6.31 -3.26 -5.83
CA TRP A 171 6.46 -2.91 -4.44
C TRP A 171 5.14 -3.10 -3.70
N ALA A 172 5.04 -4.21 -2.96
CA ALA A 172 3.92 -4.47 -2.07
C ALA A 172 4.05 -3.61 -0.81
N CYS A 173 3.18 -2.60 -0.71
CA CYS A 173 3.13 -1.67 0.40
C CYS A 173 1.89 -1.91 1.25
N LYS A 174 2.06 -1.81 2.58
CA LYS A 174 0.93 -1.64 3.51
C LYS A 174 0.12 -0.40 3.15
N ASN A 175 -1.08 -0.29 3.71
CA ASN A 175 -2.06 0.70 3.26
C ASN A 175 -1.50 2.14 3.25
N TYR A 176 -0.91 2.57 4.38
CA TYR A 176 -0.34 3.91 4.52
C TYR A 176 0.90 4.12 3.66
N ASP A 177 1.82 3.16 3.65
CA ASP A 177 3.05 3.24 2.84
C ASP A 177 2.70 3.34 1.35
N GLY A 178 1.72 2.56 0.88
CA GLY A 178 1.30 2.57 -0.52
C GLY A 178 0.65 3.88 -0.93
N ASP A 179 -0.08 4.53 -0.02
CA ASP A 179 -0.64 5.87 -0.25
C ASP A 179 0.46 6.89 -0.47
N VAL A 180 1.38 7.02 0.49
CA VAL A 180 2.46 8.02 0.46
C VAL A 180 3.45 7.75 -0.67
N GLN A 181 3.91 6.51 -0.82
CA GLN A 181 4.98 6.18 -1.75
C GLN A 181 4.52 6.18 -3.20
N SER A 182 3.25 5.88 -3.47
CA SER A 182 2.73 5.96 -4.85
C SER A 182 2.70 7.40 -5.38
N ASP A 183 2.45 8.40 -4.54
CA ASP A 183 2.52 9.81 -4.91
C ASP A 183 3.97 10.24 -5.19
N ILE A 184 4.93 9.76 -4.39
CA ILE A 184 6.36 9.98 -4.62
C ILE A 184 6.80 9.37 -5.95
N VAL A 185 6.38 8.13 -6.24
CA VAL A 185 6.67 7.47 -7.52
C VAL A 185 6.04 8.27 -8.66
N ALA A 186 4.77 8.65 -8.57
CA ALA A 186 4.11 9.43 -9.62
C ALA A 186 4.84 10.73 -9.93
N GLN A 187 5.20 11.48 -8.88
CA GLN A 187 5.94 12.73 -9.05
C GLN A 187 7.36 12.48 -9.58
N GLY A 188 8.01 11.40 -9.15
CA GLY A 188 9.34 11.02 -9.62
C GLY A 188 9.41 10.68 -11.11
N PHE A 189 8.32 10.16 -11.67
CA PHE A 189 8.17 9.89 -13.11
C PHE A 189 7.56 11.07 -13.89
N GLY A 190 7.31 12.20 -13.24
CA GLY A 190 6.97 13.48 -13.88
C GLY A 190 5.74 14.15 -13.28
N SER A 191 4.62 13.43 -13.15
CA SER A 191 3.37 14.00 -12.66
C SER A 191 2.39 12.94 -12.17
N LEU A 192 1.53 13.31 -11.23
CA LEU A 192 0.35 12.53 -10.83
C LEU A 192 -0.60 12.21 -12.01
N GLY A 193 -0.61 13.05 -13.05
CA GLY A 193 -1.38 12.79 -14.28
C GLY A 193 -0.73 11.77 -15.23
N LEU A 194 0.41 11.18 -14.85
CA LEU A 194 1.09 10.14 -15.61
C LEU A 194 1.18 8.86 -14.77
N MET A 195 0.09 8.52 -14.09
CA MET A 195 0.02 7.39 -13.18
C MET A 195 -1.33 6.69 -13.35
N THR A 196 -1.28 5.42 -13.74
CA THR A 196 -2.45 4.55 -13.76
C THR A 196 -2.76 4.05 -12.35
N SER A 197 -4.03 3.72 -12.09
CA SER A 197 -4.46 3.09 -10.83
C SER A 197 -5.47 1.99 -11.14
N VAL A 198 -5.15 0.75 -10.77
CA VAL A 198 -6.01 -0.41 -11.00
C VAL A 198 -6.17 -1.20 -9.70
N LEU A 199 -7.39 -1.24 -9.17
CA LEU A 199 -7.76 -2.20 -8.14
C LEU A 199 -7.91 -3.59 -8.78
N MET A 200 -7.17 -4.57 -8.27
CA MET A 200 -7.29 -5.97 -8.67
C MET A 200 -7.76 -6.82 -7.49
N CYS A 201 -8.89 -7.50 -7.68
CA CYS A 201 -9.46 -8.41 -6.70
C CYS A 201 -8.64 -9.73 -6.63
N PRO A 202 -8.68 -10.44 -5.50
CA PRO A 202 -7.91 -11.68 -5.31
C PRO A 202 -8.40 -12.87 -6.14
N ASP A 203 -9.52 -12.74 -6.84
CA ASP A 203 -10.01 -13.72 -7.81
C ASP A 203 -9.21 -13.71 -9.14
N GLY A 204 -8.37 -12.68 -9.34
CA GLY A 204 -7.57 -12.49 -10.55
C GLY A 204 -8.41 -12.13 -11.78
N LYS A 205 -9.68 -11.73 -11.61
CA LYS A 205 -10.62 -11.44 -12.70
C LYS A 205 -11.25 -10.05 -12.56
N THR A 206 -11.71 -9.69 -11.37
CA THR A 206 -12.40 -8.42 -11.17
C THR A 206 -11.40 -7.28 -11.01
N ILE A 207 -11.54 -6.25 -11.84
CA ILE A 207 -10.75 -5.03 -11.79
C ILE A 207 -11.62 -3.78 -11.75
N GLU A 208 -11.10 -2.73 -11.14
CA GLU A 208 -11.60 -1.36 -11.24
C GLU A 208 -10.42 -0.45 -11.61
N ALA A 209 -10.58 0.38 -12.63
CA ALA A 209 -9.53 1.26 -13.13
C ALA A 209 -9.94 2.72 -12.95
N GLU A 210 -9.03 3.51 -12.39
CA GLU A 210 -9.22 4.93 -12.11
C GLU A 210 -7.94 5.73 -12.42
N ALA A 211 -8.07 7.05 -12.50
CA ALA A 211 -6.92 7.93 -12.41
C ALA A 211 -6.35 7.90 -10.99
N ALA A 212 -5.03 7.95 -10.82
CA ALA A 212 -4.42 7.97 -9.49
C ALA A 212 -4.66 9.27 -8.72
N HIS A 213 -4.96 10.37 -9.43
CA HIS A 213 -5.17 11.70 -8.86
C HIS A 213 -6.63 11.99 -8.50
N GLY A 214 -6.85 12.97 -7.63
CA GLY A 214 -8.19 13.46 -7.29
C GLY A 214 -8.79 14.41 -8.33
N THR A 215 -9.85 15.12 -7.97
CA THR A 215 -10.65 15.99 -8.86
C THR A 215 -9.97 17.30 -9.28
N VAL A 216 -8.68 17.49 -8.97
CA VAL A 216 -7.89 18.70 -9.31
C VAL A 216 -8.60 20.00 -8.94
N THR A 217 -9.16 20.06 -7.72
CA THR A 217 -10.07 21.14 -7.27
C THR A 217 -9.52 22.55 -7.49
N ARG A 218 -8.19 22.73 -7.39
CA ARG A 218 -7.53 24.01 -7.67
C ARG A 218 -7.77 24.49 -9.10
N HIS A 219 -7.64 23.62 -10.10
CA HIS A 219 -7.89 23.97 -11.50
C HIS A 219 -9.38 24.18 -11.74
N TYR A 220 -10.24 23.38 -11.10
CA TYR A 220 -11.68 23.57 -11.18
C TYR A 220 -12.13 24.96 -10.70
N ARG A 221 -11.51 25.52 -9.64
CA ARG A 221 -11.79 26.90 -9.21
C ARG A 221 -11.36 27.97 -10.22
N GLN A 222 -10.31 27.74 -10.99
CA GLN A 222 -9.92 28.63 -12.09
C GLN A 222 -10.92 28.54 -13.25
N HIS A 223 -11.33 27.33 -13.62
CA HIS A 223 -12.36 27.10 -14.63
C HIS A 223 -13.69 27.81 -14.30
N GLN A 224 -14.15 27.74 -13.04
CA GLN A 224 -15.36 28.44 -12.59
C GLN A 224 -15.28 29.98 -12.75
N GLN A 225 -14.09 30.55 -12.81
CA GLN A 225 -13.85 31.98 -13.03
C GLN A 225 -13.69 32.33 -14.52
N GLY A 226 -13.90 31.37 -15.43
CA GLY A 226 -13.64 31.54 -16.87
C GLY A 226 -12.15 31.66 -17.22
N LYS A 227 -11.25 31.31 -16.30
CA LYS A 227 -9.80 31.32 -16.53
C LYS A 227 -9.37 30.05 -17.24
N GLU A 228 -8.34 30.16 -18.08
CA GLU A 228 -7.71 29.02 -18.72
C GLU A 228 -7.09 28.07 -17.68
N THR A 229 -7.10 26.77 -17.98
CA THR A 229 -6.49 25.72 -17.16
C THR A 229 -5.69 24.77 -18.04
N SER A 230 -4.59 24.23 -17.50
CA SER A 230 -3.78 23.19 -18.15
C SER A 230 -3.80 21.94 -17.28
N THR A 231 -4.91 21.22 -17.33
CA THR A 231 -5.12 19.98 -16.57
C THR A 231 -4.77 18.80 -17.45
N ASN A 232 -3.86 17.93 -16.98
CA ASN A 232 -3.50 16.71 -17.71
C ASN A 232 -4.69 15.72 -17.70
N SER A 233 -5.07 15.22 -18.88
CA SER A 233 -6.22 14.33 -19.09
C SER A 233 -5.85 12.92 -19.56
N VAL A 234 -4.55 12.59 -19.57
CA VAL A 234 -4.04 11.23 -19.85
C VAL A 234 -4.56 10.26 -18.80
#